data_AF-A0AAJ0WDW5-F1
#
_entry.id   AF-A0AAJ0WDW5-F1
#
_cell.length_a   1.000
_cell.length_b   1.000
_cell.length_c   1.000
_cell.angle_alpha   90.00
_cell.angle_beta   90.00
_cell.angle_gamma   90.00
#
_symmetry.space_group_name_H-M   'P 1'
#
loop_
_entity.id
_entity.type
_entity.pdbx_description
1 polymer ?
#
loop_
_entity_poly.entity_id
_entity_poly.type
_entity_poly.pdbx_seq_one_letter_code
_entity_poly.pdbx_strand_id
1 'polypeptide(L)'
;MNKKVKRLINSLNYYFDCAHHLSKNNRSVHALYLMLLYNSKRYKESIRLIQNAASRRVKIDKRELVAVSIGAKSNKVGVFGTSHVRFQESDFEKKLAAALKTIGVIGDDSILQGTYNIVGKCAEAKAANNALRRDKKASLNAIQFTSAIRPRTSEKQSRCINCIAVFGNE
;
A
#
# COMPACT_ATOMS: atom_id res chain seq x y z
N MET A 1 7.18 18.51 -14.82
CA MET A 1 5.70 18.49 -14.78
C MET A 1 5.16 19.83 -14.28
N ASN A 2 4.03 20.31 -14.82
CA ASN A 2 3.38 21.57 -14.39
C ASN A 2 3.01 21.51 -12.89
N LYS A 3 3.25 22.58 -12.13
CA LYS A 3 2.98 22.70 -10.68
C LYS A 3 1.52 22.38 -10.32
N LYS A 4 0.55 22.75 -11.16
CA LYS A 4 -0.88 22.43 -10.97
C LYS A 4 -1.13 20.92 -11.07
N VAL A 5 -0.54 20.27 -12.05
CA VAL A 5 -0.65 18.81 -12.26
C VAL A 5 -0.01 18.06 -11.10
N LYS A 6 1.16 18.52 -10.64
CA LYS A 6 1.84 17.96 -9.46
C LYS A 6 0.93 17.97 -8.23
N ARG A 7 0.26 19.09 -7.97
CA ARG A 7 -0.67 19.23 -6.83
C ARG A 7 -1.86 18.27 -6.95
N LEU A 8 -2.44 18.14 -8.15
CA LEU A 8 -3.54 17.20 -8.37
C LEU A 8 -3.12 15.74 -8.15
N ILE A 9 -1.94 15.36 -8.64
CA ILE A 9 -1.41 14.00 -8.44
C ILE A 9 -1.12 13.72 -6.97
N ASN A 10 -0.49 14.66 -6.26
CA ASN A 10 -0.26 14.52 -4.82
C ASN A 10 -1.58 14.39 -4.04
N SER A 11 -2.59 15.19 -4.39
CA SER A 11 -3.92 15.11 -3.76
C SER A 11 -4.60 13.77 -4.05
N LEU A 12 -4.54 13.29 -5.29
CA LEU A 12 -5.08 12.00 -5.69
C LEU A 12 -4.41 10.84 -4.94
N ASN A 13 -3.07 10.87 -4.83
CA ASN A 13 -2.33 9.84 -4.10
C ASN A 13 -2.64 9.86 -2.61
N TYR A 14 -2.69 11.04 -2.01
CA TYR A 14 -3.05 11.21 -0.61
C TYR A 14 -4.44 10.65 -0.32
N TYR A 15 -5.42 11.01 -1.16
CA TYR A 15 -6.77 10.47 -1.03
C TYR A 15 -6.76 8.93 -1.13
N PHE A 16 -6.06 8.37 -2.11
CA PHE A 16 -5.97 6.91 -2.25
C PHE A 16 -5.24 6.22 -1.08
N ASP A 17 -4.24 6.85 -0.47
CA ASP A 17 -3.52 6.30 0.69
C ASP A 17 -4.39 6.38 1.97
N CYS A 18 -5.16 7.46 2.15
CA CYS A 18 -5.96 7.69 3.36
C CYS A 18 -7.38 7.08 3.31
N ALA A 19 -7.97 6.85 2.14
CA ALA A 19 -9.40 6.57 1.99
C ALA A 19 -9.86 5.14 2.37
N HIS A 20 -9.03 4.34 3.03
CA HIS A 20 -9.24 2.89 2.99
C HIS A 20 -9.07 2.21 4.36
N HIS A 21 -10.03 2.43 5.24
CA HIS A 21 -10.30 1.52 6.36
C HIS A 21 -11.78 1.21 6.44
N LEU A 22 -12.11 -0.04 6.76
CA LEU A 22 -13.48 -0.50 6.97
C LEU A 22 -13.61 -0.97 8.41
N SER A 23 -14.46 -0.29 9.17
CA SER A 23 -14.70 -0.56 10.59
C SER A 23 -15.60 -1.77 10.85
N LYS A 24 -15.99 -2.56 9.84
CA LYS A 24 -16.98 -3.63 9.99
C LYS A 24 -16.36 -5.04 9.96
N ASN A 25 -16.53 -5.76 11.07
CA ASN A 25 -16.06 -7.13 11.39
C ASN A 25 -16.36 -8.22 10.32
N ASN A 26 -17.29 -8.02 9.39
CA ASN A 26 -17.85 -9.14 8.59
C ASN A 26 -17.41 -9.19 7.12
N ARG A 27 -16.48 -8.34 6.67
CA ARG A 27 -16.03 -8.44 5.27
C ARG A 27 -14.97 -9.53 5.12
N SER A 28 -15.23 -10.46 4.21
CA SER A 28 -14.25 -11.47 3.80
C SER A 28 -13.05 -10.81 3.11
N VAL A 29 -11.92 -11.52 3.05
CA VAL A 29 -10.74 -11.08 2.28
C VAL A 29 -11.12 -10.84 0.81
N HIS A 30 -12.01 -11.68 0.26
CA HIS A 30 -12.54 -11.50 -1.10
C HIS A 30 -13.30 -10.16 -1.25
N ALA A 31 -14.16 -9.81 -0.29
CA ALA A 31 -14.87 -8.53 -0.32
C ALA A 31 -13.90 -7.33 -0.25
N LEU A 32 -12.82 -7.42 0.54
CA LEU A 32 -11.76 -6.40 0.56
C LEU A 32 -11.08 -6.30 -0.81
N TYR A 33 -10.79 -7.42 -1.45
CA TYR A 33 -10.18 -7.44 -2.77
C TYR A 33 -11.05 -6.78 -3.84
N LEU A 34 -12.36 -7.05 -3.86
CA LEU A 34 -13.30 -6.41 -4.80
C LEU A 34 -13.35 -4.89 -4.60
N MET A 35 -13.28 -4.43 -3.36
CA MET A 35 -13.21 -3.00 -3.07
C MET A 35 -11.88 -2.38 -3.48
N LEU A 36 -10.76 -3.08 -3.28
CA LEU A 36 -9.46 -2.64 -3.75
C LEU A 36 -9.45 -2.46 -5.27
N LEU A 37 -10.07 -3.39 -6.00
CA LEU A 37 -10.24 -3.31 -7.45
C LEU A 37 -11.08 -2.11 -7.86
N TYR A 38 -12.22 -1.89 -7.20
CA TYR A 38 -13.09 -0.74 -7.46
C TYR A 38 -12.34 0.59 -7.24
N ASN A 39 -11.66 0.74 -6.10
CA ASN A 39 -10.89 1.94 -5.78
C ASN A 39 -9.73 2.14 -6.75
N SER A 40 -9.05 1.06 -7.16
CA SER A 40 -7.97 1.10 -8.14
C SER A 40 -8.45 1.55 -9.52
N LYS A 41 -9.63 1.12 -9.96
CA LYS A 41 -10.26 1.59 -11.20
C LYS A 41 -10.51 3.09 -11.16
N ARG A 42 -11.11 3.60 -10.07
CA ARG A 42 -11.34 5.03 -9.88
C ARG A 42 -10.04 5.83 -9.89
N TYR A 43 -9.01 5.33 -9.21
CA TYR A 43 -7.68 5.95 -9.20
C TYR A 43 -7.09 6.05 -10.62
N LYS A 44 -7.17 4.96 -11.40
CA LYS A 44 -6.74 4.94 -12.81
C LYS A 44 -7.50 5.93 -13.68
N GLU A 45 -8.81 6.05 -13.48
CA GLU A 45 -9.65 7.03 -14.18
C GLU A 45 -9.26 8.46 -13.81
N SER A 46 -9.05 8.76 -12.53
CA SER A 46 -8.60 10.08 -12.08
C SER A 46 -7.24 10.46 -12.68
N ILE A 47 -6.29 9.52 -12.78
CA ILE A 47 -5.01 9.76 -13.49
C ILE A 47 -5.28 10.17 -14.94
N ARG A 48 -6.16 9.45 -15.65
CA ARG A 48 -6.51 9.76 -17.05
C ARG A 48 -7.16 11.14 -17.18
N LEU A 49 -8.06 11.50 -16.27
CA LEU A 49 -8.71 12.81 -16.28
C LEU A 49 -7.69 13.95 -16.05
N ILE A 50 -6.78 13.80 -15.09
CA ILE A 50 -5.69 14.76 -14.84
C ILE A 50 -4.79 14.86 -16.08
N GLN A 51 -4.45 13.72 -16.68
CA GLN A 51 -3.62 13.62 -17.88
C GLN A 51 -4.28 14.23 -19.13
N ASN A 52 -5.61 14.22 -19.22
CA ASN A 52 -6.35 14.84 -20.32
C ASN A 52 -6.51 16.34 -20.11
N ALA A 53 -6.73 16.78 -18.87
CA ALA A 53 -6.82 18.19 -18.50
C ALA A 53 -5.47 18.90 -18.63
N ALA A 54 -4.37 18.19 -18.37
CA ALA A 54 -3.03 18.65 -18.65
C ALA A 54 -2.67 18.30 -20.10
N SER A 55 -2.74 19.25 -21.03
CA SER A 55 -2.36 19.13 -22.46
C SER A 55 -1.52 17.89 -22.80
N ARG A 56 -1.86 17.18 -23.89
CA ARG A 56 -1.29 15.87 -24.33
C ARG A 56 0.26 15.72 -24.22
N ARG A 57 1.02 16.81 -24.13
CA ARG A 57 2.48 16.83 -23.94
C ARG A 57 2.94 16.60 -22.49
N VAL A 58 2.09 16.77 -21.47
CA VAL A 58 2.49 16.65 -20.06
C VAL A 58 2.42 15.20 -19.59
N LYS A 59 3.50 14.41 -19.73
CA LYS A 59 3.51 13.04 -19.20
C LYS A 59 3.65 13.02 -17.67
N ILE A 60 2.75 12.32 -16.99
CA ILE A 60 2.88 12.01 -15.55
C ILE A 60 3.88 10.87 -15.39
N ASP A 61 4.89 11.06 -14.53
CA ASP A 61 5.83 9.99 -14.20
C ASP A 61 5.13 8.91 -13.35
N LYS A 62 5.27 7.66 -13.74
CA LYS A 62 4.74 6.51 -13.00
C LYS A 62 5.32 6.42 -11.58
N ARG A 63 6.51 6.98 -11.33
CA ARG A 63 7.15 7.05 -10.01
C ARG A 63 6.44 8.00 -9.05
N GLU A 64 5.69 8.96 -9.56
CA GLU A 64 4.87 9.86 -8.75
C GLU A 64 3.52 9.27 -8.37
N LEU A 65 3.14 8.13 -8.96
CA LEU A 65 1.88 7.45 -8.70
C LEU A 65 2.04 6.34 -7.67
N VAL A 66 0.93 5.94 -7.05
CA VAL A 66 0.90 4.77 -6.17
C VAL A 66 1.26 3.51 -6.97
N ALA A 67 2.34 2.85 -6.55
CA ALA A 67 2.88 1.71 -7.28
C ALA A 67 2.10 0.43 -6.98
N VAL A 68 1.79 0.19 -5.70
CA VAL A 68 1.09 -1.01 -5.22
C VAL A 68 0.11 -0.63 -4.12
N SER A 69 -1.04 -1.31 -4.09
CA SER A 69 -2.00 -1.32 -3.00
C SER A 69 -2.44 -2.73 -2.65
N ILE A 70 -2.85 -2.93 -1.41
CA ILE A 70 -3.28 -4.23 -0.90
C ILE A 70 -4.31 -4.08 0.22
N GLY A 71 -5.20 -5.04 0.37
CA GLY A 71 -6.06 -5.18 1.53
C GLY A 71 -5.44 -6.12 2.57
N ALA A 72 -5.66 -5.83 3.85
CA ALA A 72 -5.31 -6.70 4.96
C ALA A 72 -6.52 -6.88 5.88
N LYS A 73 -6.70 -8.10 6.38
CA LYS A 73 -7.77 -8.47 7.29
C LYS A 73 -7.15 -9.05 8.57
N SER A 74 -7.54 -8.48 9.71
CA SER A 74 -7.41 -9.16 11.01
C SER A 74 -8.75 -9.76 11.42
N ASN A 75 -8.81 -10.36 12.60
CA ASN A 75 -10.05 -10.88 13.17
C ASN A 75 -11.16 -9.81 13.30
N LYS A 76 -10.78 -8.54 13.45
CA LYS A 76 -11.73 -7.44 13.71
C LYS A 76 -11.86 -6.43 12.58
N VAL A 77 -10.83 -6.27 11.76
CA VAL A 77 -10.81 -5.14 10.81
C VAL A 77 -10.37 -5.56 9.43
N GLY A 78 -10.98 -4.92 8.43
CA GLY A 78 -10.48 -4.88 7.07
C GLY A 78 -9.89 -3.51 6.79
N VAL A 79 -8.63 -3.46 6.40
CA VAL A 79 -7.91 -2.23 6.10
C VAL A 79 -7.18 -2.37 4.78
N PHE A 80 -6.62 -1.26 4.30
CA PHE A 80 -5.77 -1.27 3.13
C PHE A 80 -4.44 -0.56 3.41
N GLY A 81 -3.47 -0.78 2.54
CA GLY A 81 -2.19 -0.09 2.55
C GLY A 81 -1.72 0.18 1.13
N THR A 82 -0.92 1.24 0.96
CA THR A 82 -0.32 1.60 -0.33
C THR A 82 1.16 1.92 -0.21
N SER A 83 1.89 1.85 -1.32
CA SER A 83 3.33 2.14 -1.37
C SER A 83 3.70 3.63 -1.45
N HIS A 84 2.75 4.57 -1.30
CA HIS A 84 2.97 5.98 -1.63
C HIS A 84 3.92 6.71 -0.66
N VAL A 85 3.54 6.77 0.62
CA VAL A 85 4.30 7.48 1.67
C VAL A 85 5.39 6.59 2.30
N ARG A 86 6.52 7.16 2.70
CA ARG A 86 7.52 6.47 3.54
C ARG A 86 7.14 6.66 5.00
N PHE A 87 7.02 5.57 5.74
CA PHE A 87 6.81 5.60 7.18
C PHE A 87 8.16 5.63 7.89
N GLN A 88 8.20 6.34 9.00
CA GLN A 88 9.30 6.26 9.97
C GLN A 88 9.04 5.11 10.93
N GLU A 89 10.07 4.71 11.69
CA GLU A 89 9.93 3.66 12.69
C GLU A 89 8.78 3.92 13.68
N SER A 90 8.64 5.17 14.14
CA SER A 90 7.58 5.58 15.07
C SER A 90 6.16 5.41 14.51
N ASP A 91 6.03 5.29 13.19
CA ASP A 91 4.74 5.08 12.55
C ASP A 91 4.31 3.61 12.60
N PHE A 92 5.20 2.69 12.94
CA PHE A 92 4.89 1.26 13.01
C PHE A 92 4.46 0.82 14.41
N GLU A 93 3.49 -0.10 14.44
CA GLU A 93 3.21 -0.89 15.65
C GLU A 93 4.46 -1.70 16.02
N LYS A 94 4.76 -1.80 17.31
CA LYS A 94 6.04 -2.33 17.84
C LYS A 94 6.37 -3.72 17.29
N LYS A 95 5.38 -4.62 17.18
CA LYS A 95 5.60 -6.00 16.70
C LYS A 95 6.01 -6.01 15.23
N LEU A 96 5.37 -5.19 14.42
CA LEU A 96 5.73 -5.06 13.01
C LEU A 96 7.06 -4.34 12.82
N ALA A 97 7.34 -3.30 13.62
CA ALA A 97 8.63 -2.62 13.60
C ALA A 97 9.77 -3.60 13.90
N ALA A 98 9.61 -4.45 14.93
CA ALA A 98 10.58 -5.48 15.26
C ALA A 98 10.80 -6.47 14.10
N ALA A 99 9.73 -6.93 13.45
CA ALA A 99 9.85 -7.82 12.29
C ALA A 99 10.56 -7.14 11.10
N LEU A 100 10.22 -5.89 10.79
CA LEU A 100 10.87 -5.12 9.71
C LEU A 100 12.36 -4.88 9.99
N LYS A 101 12.77 -4.70 11.24
CA LYS A 101 14.17 -4.50 11.60
C LYS A 101 15.06 -5.72 11.31
N THR A 102 14.47 -6.91 11.18
CA THR A 102 15.24 -8.12 10.79
C THR A 102 15.78 -8.04 9.36
N ILE A 103 15.22 -7.17 8.52
CA ILE A 103 15.58 -7.01 7.10
C ILE A 103 16.22 -5.66 6.77
N GLY A 104 16.61 -4.89 7.80
CA GLY A 104 17.32 -3.61 7.67
C GLY A 104 16.71 -2.48 8.51
N VAL A 105 17.26 -1.27 8.35
CA VAL A 105 16.77 -0.05 9.03
C VAL A 105 15.49 0.43 8.36
N ILE A 106 14.43 0.68 9.15
CA ILE A 106 13.15 1.15 8.60
C ILE A 106 13.34 2.49 7.90
N GLY A 107 12.88 2.54 6.65
CA GLY A 107 13.04 3.68 5.76
C GLY A 107 14.25 3.55 4.82
N ASP A 108 15.27 2.80 5.16
CA ASP A 108 16.43 2.67 4.28
C ASP A 108 16.30 1.45 3.37
N ASP A 109 17.26 1.29 2.46
CA ASP A 109 17.30 0.13 1.57
C ASP A 109 17.45 -1.16 2.39
N SER A 110 16.79 -2.22 1.91
CA SER A 110 16.87 -3.51 2.58
C SER A 110 18.26 -4.13 2.45
N ILE A 111 18.67 -4.86 3.49
CA ILE A 111 19.91 -5.65 3.47
C ILE A 111 19.77 -6.95 2.67
N LEU A 112 18.55 -7.32 2.28
CA LEU A 112 18.29 -8.53 1.49
C LEU A 112 18.75 -8.33 0.05
N GLN A 113 19.41 -9.35 -0.51
CA GLN A 113 19.84 -9.33 -1.90
C GLN A 113 18.66 -9.49 -2.87
N GLY A 114 18.78 -8.92 -4.07
CA GLY A 114 17.76 -9.04 -5.13
C GLY A 114 16.58 -8.07 -5.02
N THR A 115 16.66 -7.08 -4.13
CA THR A 115 15.60 -6.08 -3.92
C THR A 115 16.20 -4.70 -3.68
N TYR A 116 15.61 -3.68 -4.30
CA TYR A 116 15.91 -2.27 -4.07
C TYR A 116 14.78 -1.58 -3.30
N ASN A 117 13.98 -2.37 -2.57
CA ASN A 117 12.84 -1.86 -1.84
C ASN A 117 13.29 -1.37 -0.46
N ILE A 118 12.81 -0.16 -0.15
CA ILE A 118 12.92 0.45 1.17
C ILE A 118 12.14 -0.37 2.22
N VAL A 119 12.78 -0.65 3.35
CA VAL A 119 12.18 -1.34 4.50
C VAL A 119 10.99 -0.52 5.02
N GLY A 120 9.82 -1.18 5.15
CA GLY A 120 8.58 -0.56 5.63
C GLY A 120 7.79 0.25 4.59
N LYS A 121 8.32 0.53 3.40
CA LYS A 121 7.58 1.27 2.35
C LYS A 121 6.53 0.42 1.62
N CYS A 122 6.64 -0.90 1.69
CA CYS A 122 5.76 -1.83 0.98
C CYS A 122 4.29 -1.69 1.41
N ALA A 123 3.36 -1.96 0.49
CA ALA A 123 1.93 -1.85 0.74
C ALA A 123 1.48 -2.82 1.83
N GLU A 124 2.06 -4.03 1.87
CA GLU A 124 1.84 -5.07 2.87
C GLU A 124 2.21 -4.59 4.27
N ALA A 125 3.39 -3.97 4.42
CA ALA A 125 3.84 -3.42 5.70
C ALA A 125 2.85 -2.37 6.22
N LYS A 126 2.38 -1.46 5.36
CA LYS A 126 1.39 -0.47 5.79
C LYS A 126 0.02 -1.06 6.10
N ALA A 127 -0.45 -2.00 5.28
CA ALA A 127 -1.73 -2.65 5.50
C ALA A 127 -1.72 -3.45 6.83
N ALA A 128 -0.63 -4.19 7.09
CA ALA A 128 -0.40 -4.86 8.36
C ALA A 128 -0.37 -3.88 9.53
N ASN A 129 0.38 -2.78 9.40
CA ASN A 129 0.44 -1.74 10.43
C ASN A 129 -0.95 -1.18 10.75
N ASN A 130 -1.72 -0.87 9.70
CA ASN A 130 -3.08 -0.35 9.83
C ASN A 130 -4.03 -1.33 10.52
N ALA A 131 -3.84 -2.64 10.31
CA ALA A 131 -4.61 -3.70 10.95
C ALA A 131 -4.22 -3.82 12.42
N LEU A 132 -2.92 -3.94 12.73
CA LEU A 132 -2.39 -4.07 14.09
C LEU A 132 -2.72 -2.87 14.99
N ARG A 133 -2.67 -1.65 14.44
CA ARG A 133 -3.04 -0.44 15.19
C ARG A 133 -4.51 -0.44 15.63
N ARG A 134 -5.39 -1.04 14.83
CA ARG A 134 -6.84 -1.12 15.10
C ARG A 134 -7.24 -2.38 15.87
N ASP A 135 -6.48 -3.46 15.70
CA ASP A 135 -6.65 -4.72 16.41
C ASP A 135 -5.35 -5.10 17.12
N LYS A 136 -5.06 -4.39 18.23
CA LYS A 136 -3.81 -4.54 19.00
C LYS A 136 -3.56 -5.96 19.53
N LYS A 137 -4.62 -6.78 19.60
CA LYS A 137 -4.54 -8.19 20.02
C LYS A 137 -4.18 -9.14 18.87
N ALA A 138 -4.29 -8.71 17.62
CA ALA A 138 -3.88 -9.51 16.47
C ALA A 138 -2.37 -9.80 16.52
N SER A 139 -2.00 -11.01 16.11
CA SER A 139 -0.63 -11.37 15.79
C SER A 139 -0.34 -11.02 14.33
N LEU A 140 0.94 -10.80 14.00
CA LEU A 140 1.37 -10.51 12.63
C LEU A 140 0.95 -11.64 11.67
N ASN A 141 1.11 -12.89 12.11
CA ASN A 141 0.81 -14.09 11.33
C ASN A 141 -0.69 -14.33 11.13
N ALA A 142 -1.55 -13.69 11.93
CA ALA A 142 -3.01 -13.77 11.77
C ALA A 142 -3.56 -12.77 10.72
N ILE A 143 -2.71 -11.91 10.16
CA ILE A 143 -3.12 -10.94 9.16
C ILE A 143 -3.21 -11.63 7.80
N GLN A 144 -4.42 -11.68 7.24
CA GLN A 144 -4.65 -12.20 5.91
C GLN A 144 -4.59 -11.06 4.89
N PHE A 145 -3.84 -11.26 3.81
CA PHE A 145 -3.74 -10.28 2.74
C PHE A 145 -4.62 -10.65 1.55
N THR A 146 -5.13 -9.64 0.84
CA THR A 146 -5.64 -9.84 -0.52
C THR A 146 -4.46 -10.02 -1.48
N SER A 147 -4.71 -10.39 -2.74
CA SER A 147 -3.69 -10.14 -3.78
C SER A 147 -3.37 -8.66 -3.85
N ALA A 148 -2.09 -8.31 -3.93
CA ALA A 148 -1.65 -6.95 -4.17
C ALA A 148 -1.97 -6.54 -5.62
N ILE A 149 -2.28 -5.26 -5.82
CA ILE A 149 -2.68 -4.71 -7.11
C ILE A 149 -1.85 -3.48 -7.41
N ARG A 150 -1.47 -3.30 -8.67
CA ARG A 150 -0.94 -2.04 -9.19
C ARG A 150 -2.11 -1.15 -9.62
N PRO A 151 -2.45 -0.07 -8.88
CA PRO A 151 -3.71 0.67 -9.12
C PRO A 151 -3.84 1.25 -10.52
N ARG A 152 -2.71 1.69 -11.08
CA ARG A 152 -2.61 2.31 -12.40
C ARG A 152 -2.84 1.35 -13.58
N THR A 153 -2.67 0.04 -13.40
CA THR A 153 -2.86 -0.96 -14.47
C THR A 153 -3.93 -1.99 -14.14
N SER A 154 -4.21 -2.20 -12.85
CA SER A 154 -5.03 -3.28 -12.29
C SER A 154 -4.37 -4.67 -12.35
N GLU A 155 -3.06 -4.73 -12.63
CA GLU A 155 -2.29 -5.97 -12.61
C GLU A 155 -2.08 -6.44 -11.16
N LYS A 156 -2.18 -7.75 -10.95
CA LYS A 156 -1.76 -8.39 -9.69
C LYS A 156 -0.24 -8.27 -9.55
N GLN A 157 0.23 -8.12 -8.32
CA GLN A 157 1.65 -8.08 -8.01
C GLN A 157 1.94 -9.16 -6.98
N SER A 158 3.00 -9.94 -7.18
CA SER A 158 3.49 -10.88 -6.19
C SER A 158 4.16 -10.13 -5.04
N ARG A 159 4.22 -10.76 -3.86
CA ARG A 159 5.02 -10.22 -2.74
C ARG A 159 6.48 -10.07 -3.16
N CYS A 160 7.09 -8.95 -2.76
CA CYS A 160 8.52 -8.76 -2.92
C CYS A 160 9.31 -9.52 -1.83
N ILE A 161 10.62 -9.63 -2.00
CA ILE A 161 11.54 -10.34 -1.08
C ILE A 161 11.39 -9.84 0.36
N ASN A 162 11.32 -8.51 0.57
CA ASN A 162 11.11 -7.93 1.92
C ASN A 162 9.81 -8.44 2.55
N CYS A 163 8.73 -8.46 1.76
CA CYS A 163 7.41 -8.89 2.26
C CYS A 163 7.37 -10.40 2.48
N ILE A 164 8.06 -11.20 1.66
CA ILE A 164 8.20 -12.65 1.88
C ILE A 164 8.94 -12.93 3.18
N ALA A 165 10.04 -12.22 3.45
CA ALA A 165 10.81 -12.40 4.68
C ALA A 165 10.00 -12.07 5.94
N VAL A 166 9.09 -11.08 5.88
CA VAL A 166 8.31 -10.61 7.04
C VAL A 166 6.98 -11.35 7.21
N PHE A 167 6.31 -11.69 6.10
CA PHE A 167 4.94 -12.22 6.11
C PHE A 167 4.82 -13.64 5.52
N GLY A 168 5.92 -14.22 5.04
CA GLY A 168 5.93 -15.49 4.32
C GLY A 168 5.46 -15.39 2.88
N ASN A 169 5.38 -16.54 2.22
CA ASN A 169 4.83 -16.67 0.86
C ASN A 169 3.32 -16.39 0.84
N GLU A 170 2.78 -16.15 -0.37
CA GLU A 170 1.34 -15.93 -0.60
C GLU A 170 0.52 -17.20 -0.46
#